data_AF-A0A414M1Q7-F1
#
_entry.id   AF-A0A414M1Q7-F1
#
_cell.length_a   1.000
_cell.length_b   1.000
_cell.length_c   1.000
_cell.angle_alpha   90.00
_cell.angle_beta   90.00
_cell.angle_gamma   90.00
#
_symmetry.space_group_name_H-M   'P 1'
#
loop_
_entity.id
_entity.type
_entity.pdbx_description
1 polymer ?
#
loop_
_entity_poly.entity_id
_entity_poly.type
_entity_poly.pdbx_seq_one_letter_code
_entity_poly.pdbx_strand_id
1 'polypeptide(L)'
;MATKIDNEKLDQYIGELNSLHTEWVNYKKNPVDQGDNGGGTIAQMVELTKSLQDIQNAFVTLVANTLSYMRQRKSSVENKDAEATATIQEK
;
A
#
# COMPACT_ATOMS: atom_id res chain seq x y z
N MET A 1 27.03 -7.47 12.70
CA MET A 1 27.10 -7.06 11.28
C MET A 1 25.70 -6.60 10.90
N ALA A 2 25.50 -5.32 10.58
CA ALA A 2 24.18 -4.86 10.14
C ALA A 2 23.87 -5.48 8.78
N THR A 3 22.72 -6.14 8.64
CA THR A 3 22.30 -6.69 7.35
C THR A 3 22.16 -5.53 6.35
N LYS A 4 22.96 -5.55 5.29
CA LYS A 4 22.89 -4.55 4.22
C LYS A 4 21.51 -4.69 3.55
N ILE A 5 20.80 -3.58 3.42
CA ILE A 5 19.53 -3.55 2.69
C ILE A 5 19.85 -3.72 1.20
N ASP A 6 19.18 -4.69 0.58
CA ASP A 6 19.25 -4.95 -0.85
C ASP A 6 18.30 -3.96 -1.56
N ASN A 7 18.87 -2.91 -2.15
CA ASN A 7 18.10 -1.84 -2.79
C ASN A 7 17.32 -2.32 -4.02
N GLU A 8 17.84 -3.31 -4.77
CA GLU A 8 17.16 -3.86 -5.93
C GLU A 8 15.90 -4.63 -5.51
N LYS A 9 16.00 -5.45 -4.47
CA LYS A 9 14.82 -6.12 -3.89
C LYS A 9 13.85 -5.14 -3.29
N LEU A 10 14.34 -4.08 -2.65
CA LEU A 10 13.47 -3.03 -2.10
C LEU A 10 12.67 -2.33 -3.21
N ASP A 11 13.31 -2.05 -4.36
CA ASP A 11 12.63 -1.48 -5.53
C ASP A 11 11.60 -2.43 -6.13
N GLN A 12 11.93 -3.72 -6.24
CA GLN A 12 10.97 -4.72 -6.67
C GLN A 12 9.73 -4.73 -5.77
N TYR A 13 9.91 -4.80 -4.45
CA TYR A 13 8.78 -4.80 -3.51
C TYR A 13 7.97 -3.51 -3.54
N ILE A 14 8.62 -2.34 -3.69
CA ILE A 14 7.91 -1.07 -3.88
C ILE A 14 7.07 -1.11 -5.16
N GLY A 15 7.60 -1.66 -6.25
CA GLY A 15 6.89 -1.79 -7.53
C GLY A 15 5.67 -2.72 -7.44
N GLU A 16 5.84 -3.91 -6.87
CA GLU A 16 4.76 -4.88 -6.65
C GLU A 16 3.65 -4.29 -5.76
N LEU A 17 4.03 -3.67 -4.64
CA LEU A 17 3.10 -3.09 -3.69
C LEU A 17 2.37 -1.87 -4.28
N ASN A 18 3.04 -1.07 -5.13
CA ASN A 18 2.42 0.07 -5.81
C ASN A 18 1.42 -0.39 -6.88
N SER A 19 1.68 -1.52 -7.52
CA SER A 19 0.75 -2.15 -8.48
C SER A 19 -0.50 -2.63 -7.76
N LEU A 20 -0.34 -3.34 -6.62
CA LEU A 20 -1.44 -3.79 -5.78
C LEU A 20 -2.28 -2.62 -5.25
N HIS A 21 -1.64 -1.56 -4.75
CA HIS A 21 -2.32 -0.35 -4.30
C HIS A 21 -3.17 0.27 -5.41
N THR A 22 -2.61 0.37 -6.62
CA THR A 22 -3.29 0.96 -7.79
C THR A 22 -4.49 0.13 -8.21
N GLU A 23 -4.38 -1.20 -8.20
CA GLU A 23 -5.51 -2.08 -8.47
C GLU A 23 -6.62 -1.88 -7.43
N TRP A 24 -6.27 -1.90 -6.15
CA TRP A 24 -7.25 -1.88 -5.07
C TRP A 24 -7.91 -0.53 -4.84
N VAL A 25 -7.21 0.59 -5.09
CA VAL A 25 -7.84 1.92 -5.00
C VAL A 25 -8.88 2.14 -6.10
N ASN A 26 -8.70 1.47 -7.24
CA ASN A 26 -9.61 1.57 -8.39
C ASN A 26 -10.74 0.54 -8.36
N TYR A 27 -10.63 -0.48 -7.50
CA TYR A 27 -11.69 -1.45 -7.33
C TYR A 27 -12.86 -0.82 -6.57
N LYS A 28 -13.94 -0.50 -7.30
CA LYS A 28 -15.21 -0.07 -6.70
C LYS A 28 -16.24 -1.15 -6.94
N LYS A 29 -16.78 -1.74 -5.86
CA LYS A 29 -18.02 -2.51 -5.99
C LYS A 29 -19.20 -1.54 -5.94
N ASN A 30 -20.11 -1.70 -6.89
CA ASN A 30 -21.42 -1.10 -6.76
C ASN A 30 -22.12 -1.73 -5.55
N PRO A 31 -22.69 -0.94 -4.63
CA PRO A 31 -23.49 -1.49 -3.56
C PRO A 31 -24.66 -2.28 -4.15
N VAL A 32 -25.13 -3.30 -3.42
CA VAL A 32 -26.36 -4.00 -3.78
C VAL A 32 -27.49 -2.96 -3.79
N ASP A 33 -28.22 -2.86 -4.91
CA ASP A 33 -29.41 -2.03 -4.96
C ASP A 33 -30.51 -2.70 -4.14
N GLN A 34 -30.94 -2.02 -3.08
CA GLN A 34 -31.96 -2.53 -2.17
C GLN A 34 -33.36 -2.45 -2.79
N GLY A 35 -33.60 -1.51 -3.72
CA GLY A 35 -34.92 -1.13 -4.20
C GLY A 35 -35.93 -0.81 -3.08
N ASP A 36 -37.17 -0.50 -3.45
CA ASP A 36 -38.23 -0.17 -2.48
C ASP A 36 -38.79 -1.40 -1.73
N ASN A 37 -38.46 -2.63 -2.17
CA ASN A 37 -39.01 -3.89 -1.65
C ASN A 37 -37.94 -4.82 -1.04
N GLY A 38 -36.75 -4.30 -0.72
CA GLY A 38 -35.65 -5.10 -0.17
C GLY A 38 -35.96 -5.64 1.22
N GLY A 39 -36.45 -6.88 1.30
CA GLY A 39 -36.67 -7.59 2.58
C GLY A 39 -35.38 -7.76 3.40
N GLY A 40 -35.48 -8.26 4.63
CA GLY A 40 -34.37 -8.30 5.60
C GLY A 40 -33.07 -8.94 5.09
N THR A 41 -33.14 -9.94 4.22
CA THR A 41 -31.96 -10.58 3.61
C THR A 41 -31.19 -9.63 2.66
N ILE A 42 -31.88 -8.76 1.92
CA ILE A 42 -31.23 -7.78 1.03
C ILE A 42 -30.56 -6.68 1.87
N ALA A 43 -31.21 -6.22 2.96
CA ALA A 43 -30.60 -5.27 3.89
C ALA A 43 -29.28 -5.79 4.48
N GLN A 44 -29.26 -7.07 4.90
CA GLN A 44 -28.03 -7.73 5.39
C GLN A 44 -26.94 -7.78 4.31
N MET A 45 -27.28 -8.02 3.04
CA MET A 45 -26.30 -7.99 1.96
C MET A 45 -25.75 -6.57 1.73
N VAL A 46 -26.59 -5.54 1.80
CA VAL A 46 -26.15 -4.13 1.70
C VAL A 46 -25.16 -3.79 2.81
N GLU A 47 -25.47 -4.14 4.06
CA GLU A 47 -24.56 -3.94 5.20
C GLU A 47 -23.23 -4.67 5.01
N LEU A 48 -23.27 -5.94 4.59
CA LEU A 48 -22.06 -6.71 4.30
C LEU A 48 -21.21 -6.04 3.21
N THR A 49 -21.82 -5.56 2.12
CA THR A 49 -21.07 -4.87 1.06
C THR A 49 -20.43 -3.57 1.54
N LYS A 50 -21.08 -2.82 2.44
CA LYS A 50 -20.50 -1.63 3.07
C LYS A 50 -19.29 -2.00 3.93
N SER A 51 -19.43 -2.99 4.82
CA SER A 51 -18.32 -3.45 5.67
C SER A 51 -17.13 -3.95 4.84
N LEU A 52 -17.37 -4.65 3.74
CA LEU A 52 -16.31 -5.08 2.84
C LEU A 52 -15.61 -3.89 2.15
N GLN A 53 -16.37 -2.86 1.75
CA GLN A 53 -15.80 -1.65 1.18
C GLN A 53 -14.96 -0.87 2.21
N ASP A 54 -15.40 -0.80 3.46
CA ASP A 54 -14.66 -0.15 4.55
C ASP A 54 -13.35 -0.89 4.85
N ILE A 55 -13.39 -2.23 4.88
CA ILE A 55 -12.20 -3.07 5.03
C ILE A 55 -11.22 -2.83 3.87
N GLN A 56 -11.71 -2.78 2.64
CA GLN A 56 -10.89 -2.48 1.47
C GLN A 56 -10.23 -1.11 1.58
N ASN A 57 -10.97 -0.06 1.99
CA ASN A 57 -10.43 1.29 2.18
C ASN A 57 -9.34 1.32 3.26
N ALA A 58 -9.51 0.57 4.35
CA ALA A 58 -8.50 0.43 5.39
C ALA A 58 -7.23 -0.26 4.87
N PHE A 59 -7.39 -1.33 4.08
CA PHE A 59 -6.26 -2.01 3.44
C PHE A 59 -5.50 -1.11 2.45
N VAL A 60 -6.21 -0.38 1.59
CA VAL A 60 -5.60 0.60 0.67
C VAL A 60 -4.78 1.63 1.45
N THR A 61 -5.31 2.14 2.55
CA THR A 61 -4.61 3.10 3.42
C THR A 61 -3.35 2.50 4.04
N LEU A 62 -3.42 1.26 4.55
CA LEU A 62 -2.26 0.55 5.11
C LEU A 62 -1.15 0.36 4.06
N VAL A 63 -1.53 -0.02 2.84
CA VAL A 63 -0.60 -0.21 1.73
C VAL A 63 0.06 1.14 1.34
N ALA A 64 -0.71 2.23 1.28
CA ALA A 64 -0.18 3.57 1.00
C ALA A 64 0.86 4.01 2.06
N ASN A 65 0.56 3.80 3.33
CA ASN A 65 1.47 4.10 4.44
C ASN A 65 2.75 3.27 4.37
N THR A 66 2.62 1.99 4.01
CA THR A 66 3.76 1.07 3.86
C THR A 66 4.65 1.49 2.69
N LEU A 67 4.07 1.84 1.54
CA LEU A 67 4.80 2.39 0.39
C LEU A 67 5.56 3.67 0.76
N SER A 68 4.93 4.59 1.50
CA SER A 68 5.58 5.81 1.97
C SER A 68 6.79 5.49 2.85
N TYR A 69 6.64 4.58 3.82
CA TYR A 69 7.73 4.15 4.69
C TYR A 69 8.88 3.50 3.91
N MET A 70 8.58 2.60 2.96
CA MET A 70 9.61 1.92 2.16
C MET A 70 10.40 2.90 1.29
N ARG A 71 9.72 3.87 0.65
CA ARG A 71 10.36 4.93 -0.13
C ARG A 71 11.26 5.83 0.73
N GLN A 72 10.79 6.22 1.91
CA GLN A 72 11.60 6.99 2.87
C GLN A 72 12.82 6.20 3.33
N ARG A 73 12.65 4.92 3.64
CA ARG A 73 13.76 4.07 4.08
C ARG A 73 14.80 3.89 2.99
N LYS A 74 14.36 3.70 1.74
CA LYS A 74 15.23 3.64 0.56
C LYS A 74 16.07 4.92 0.44
N SER A 75 15.42 6.07 0.39
CA SER A 75 16.12 7.36 0.29
C SER A 75 17.12 7.58 1.43
N SER A 76 16.79 7.17 2.66
CA SER A 76 17.72 7.25 3.79
C SER A 76 18.95 6.34 3.64
N VAL A 77 18.82 5.18 2.98
CA VAL A 77 19.96 4.28 2.73
C VAL A 77 20.84 4.84 1.63
N GLU A 78 20.24 5.28 0.51
CA GLU A 78 20.96 5.86 -0.62
C GLU A 78 21.76 7.10 -0.22
N ASN A 79 21.17 7.99 0.60
CA ASN A 79 21.88 9.17 1.09
C ASN A 79 23.08 8.80 1.99
N LYS A 80 22.93 7.81 2.86
CA LYS A 80 24.04 7.33 3.72
C LYS A 80 25.17 6.69 2.90
N ASP A 81 24.82 5.94 1.86
CA ASP A 81 25.81 5.33 0.96
C ASP A 81 26.56 6.41 0.15
N ALA A 82 25.87 7.47 -0.27
CA ALA A 82 26.47 8.60 -0.98
C ALA A 82 27.45 9.40 -0.08
N GLU A 83 27.04 9.71 1.16
CA GLU A 83 27.89 10.39 2.16
C GLU A 83 29.14 9.57 2.51
N ALA A 84 28.99 8.26 2.68
CA ALA A 84 30.10 7.35 2.93
C ALA A 84 31.08 7.30 1.75
N THR A 85 30.57 7.35 0.52
CA THR A 85 31.40 7.35 -0.71
C THR A 85 32.18 8.66 -0.85
N ALA A 86 31.55 9.81 -0.60
CA ALA A 86 32.20 11.12 -0.67
C ALA A 86 33.36 11.25 0.34
N THR A 87 33.16 10.77 1.58
CA THR A 87 34.17 10.81 2.65
C THR A 87 35.45 10.02 2.31
N ILE A 88 35.33 8.98 1.47
CA ILE A 88 36.48 8.17 1.03
C ILE A 88 37.27 8.87 -0.09
N GLN A 89 36.61 9.66 -0.94
CA GLN A 89 37.26 10.37 -2.05
C GLN A 89 38.01 11.64 -1.61
N GLU A 90 37.63 12.24 -0.48
CA GLU A 90 38.29 13.42 0.09
C GLU A 90 39.54 13.10 0.93
N LYS A 91 39.91 11.82 1.07
CA LYS A 91 41.10 11.34 1.80
C LYS A 91 42.15 10.75 0.88
#